data_AF-A0A969XMV3-F1
#
_entry.id   AF-A0A969XMV3-F1
#
_cell.length_a   1.000
_cell.length_b   1.000
_cell.length_c   1.000
_cell.angle_alpha   90.00
_cell.angle_beta   90.00
_cell.angle_gamma   90.00
#
_symmetry.space_group_name_H-M   'P 1'
#
loop_
_entity.id
_entity.type
_entity.pdbx_description
1 polymer ?
#
loop_
_entity_poly.entity_id
_entity_poly.type
_entity_poly.pdbx_seq_one_letter_code
_entity_poly.pdbx_strand_id
1 'polypeptide(L)'
;MDQPLVLYDPALSEEAQAQLARLGPVDIVVGIPSHRNGRTIGEVVDAVVEGIATYLPDQRVLLMNADGGSSDNTCRFVEEAVLP
;
A
#
# COMPACT_ATOMS: atom_id res chain seq x y z
N MET A 1 12.81 18.37 22.38
CA MET A 1 13.19 19.29 21.30
C MET A 1 12.04 19.27 20.32
N ASP A 2 11.16 20.27 20.43
CA ASP A 2 10.00 20.42 19.57
C ASP A 2 10.49 20.68 18.14
N GLN A 3 10.14 19.81 17.20
CA GLN A 3 10.35 20.10 15.79
C GLN A 3 9.29 21.12 15.37
N PRO A 4 9.66 22.35 14.96
CA PRO A 4 8.71 23.43 14.68
C PRO A 4 7.96 23.26 13.34
N LEU A 5 8.13 22.13 12.68
CA LEU A 5 7.60 21.86 11.35
C LEU A 5 7.12 20.41 11.30
N VAL A 6 5.80 20.24 11.42
CA VAL A 6 5.12 19.01 11.06
C VAL A 6 4.84 19.11 9.56
N LEU A 7 5.48 18.27 8.76
CA LEU A 7 5.13 18.14 7.35
C LEU A 7 3.72 17.55 7.29
N TYR A 8 2.71 18.37 7.00
CA TYR A 8 1.43 17.87 6.55
C TYR A 8 1.70 17.25 5.18
N ASP A 9 1.72 15.93 5.09
CA ASP A 9 1.74 15.24 3.81
C ASP A 9 0.28 15.14 3.34
N PRO A 10 -0.22 16.10 2.51
CA PRO A 10 -1.60 16.08 2.05
C PRO A 10 -1.91 14.84 1.21
N ALA A 11 -0.89 14.11 0.73
CA ALA A 11 -1.09 12.91 -0.06
C ALA A 11 -1.56 11.72 0.80
N LEU A 12 -1.32 11.75 2.11
CA LEU A 12 -1.71 10.69 3.03
C LEU A 12 -2.79 11.18 3.99
N SER A 13 -3.89 10.43 4.08
CA SER A 13 -4.92 10.69 5.09
C SER A 13 -4.34 10.56 6.50
N GLU A 14 -4.98 11.21 7.49
CA GLU A 14 -4.60 11.03 8.90
C GLU A 14 -4.62 9.56 9.33
N GLU A 15 -5.55 8.77 8.77
CA GLU A 15 -5.62 7.33 8.99
C GLU A 15 -4.38 6.61 8.45
N ALA A 16 -3.96 6.90 7.21
CA ALA A 16 -2.77 6.31 6.60
C ALA A 16 -1.51 6.70 7.39
N GLN A 17 -1.40 7.98 7.81
CA GLN A 17 -0.30 8.44 8.65
C GLN A 17 -0.28 7.72 10.01
N ALA A 18 -1.44 7.54 10.65
CA ALA A 18 -1.55 6.82 11.91
C ALA A 18 -1.24 5.33 11.76
N GLN A 19 -1.59 4.70 10.64
CA GLN A 19 -1.19 3.33 10.32
C GLN A 19 0.33 3.24 10.16
N LEU A 20 0.94 4.10 9.35
CA LEU A 20 2.39 4.15 9.14
C LEU A 20 3.16 4.37 10.46
N ALA A 21 2.66 5.25 11.34
CA ALA A 21 3.28 5.50 12.64
C ALA A 21 3.26 4.28 13.58
N ARG A 22 2.35 3.32 13.37
CA ARG A 22 2.29 2.06 14.11
C ARG A 22 3.14 0.95 13.47
N LEU A 23 3.60 1.13 12.23
CA LEU A 23 4.48 0.18 11.59
C LEU A 23 5.88 0.26 12.19
N GLY A 24 6.51 -0.91 12.39
CA GLY A 24 7.96 -0.96 12.60
C GLY A 24 8.72 -0.67 11.30
N PRO A 25 10.06 -0.65 11.33
CA PRO A 25 10.89 -0.43 10.15
C PRO A 25 10.52 -1.36 8.99
N VAL A 26 10.45 -0.81 7.79
CA VAL A 26 10.24 -1.56 6.54
C VAL A 26 11.48 -1.41 5.68
N ASP A 27 11.85 -2.48 4.97
CA ASP A 27 13.04 -2.46 4.11
C ASP A 27 12.70 -1.98 2.70
N ILE A 28 11.49 -2.29 2.23
CA ILE A 28 11.03 -2.02 0.87
C ILE A 28 9.58 -1.55 0.91
N VAL A 29 9.26 -0.56 0.08
CA VAL A 29 7.88 -0.18 -0.24
C VAL A 29 7.60 -0.53 -1.70
N VAL A 30 6.51 -1.26 -1.95
CA VAL A 30 6.00 -1.54 -3.29
C VAL A 30 4.72 -0.74 -3.49
N GLY A 31 4.78 0.27 -4.35
CA GLY A 31 3.62 1.07 -4.72
C GLY A 31 2.88 0.47 -5.92
N ILE A 32 1.57 0.25 -5.77
CA ILE A 32 0.67 -0.12 -6.87
C ILE A 32 -0.15 1.12 -7.25
N PRO A 33 0.21 1.85 -8.33
CA PRO A 33 -0.67 2.88 -8.86
C PRO A 33 -1.90 2.22 -9.49
N SER A 34 -3.10 2.64 -9.10
CA SER A 34 -4.34 2.06 -9.61
C SER A 34 -5.40 3.13 -9.89
N HIS A 35 -6.23 2.90 -10.91
CA HIS A 35 -7.42 3.72 -11.17
C HIS A 35 -8.36 2.98 -12.13
N ARG A 36 -9.56 2.65 -11.66
CA ARG A 36 -10.58 1.89 -12.40
C ARG A 36 -10.09 0.52 -12.90
N ASN A 37 -9.33 -0.16 -12.04
CA ASN A 37 -8.75 -1.46 -12.30
C ASN A 37 -9.53 -2.60 -11.62
N GLY A 38 -10.80 -2.40 -11.24
CA GLY A 38 -11.50 -3.38 -10.41
C GLY A 38 -11.58 -4.78 -11.01
N ARG A 39 -11.52 -4.91 -12.34
CA ARG A 39 -11.52 -6.20 -13.04
C ARG A 39 -10.16 -6.89 -13.15
N THR A 40 -9.06 -6.19 -12.85
CA THR A 40 -7.69 -6.67 -13.14
C THR A 40 -6.76 -6.55 -11.94
N ILE A 41 -7.07 -5.71 -10.95
CA ILE A 41 -6.13 -5.37 -9.89
C ILE A 41 -5.77 -6.56 -9.00
N GLY A 42 -6.70 -7.51 -8.81
CA GLY A 42 -6.45 -8.74 -8.05
C GLY A 42 -5.28 -9.54 -8.62
N GLU A 43 -5.28 -9.80 -9.93
CA GLU A 43 -4.20 -10.55 -10.60
C GLU A 43 -2.84 -9.84 -10.48
N VAL A 44 -2.83 -8.51 -10.46
CA VAL A 44 -1.60 -7.72 -10.25
C VAL A 44 -1.10 -7.88 -8.82
N VAL A 45 -1.99 -7.80 -7.83
CA VAL A 45 -1.63 -7.96 -6.41
C VAL A 45 -1.12 -9.37 -6.15
N ASP A 46 -1.76 -10.40 -6.70
CA ASP A 46 -1.34 -11.80 -6.57
C ASP A 46 0.09 -12.00 -7.09
N ALA A 47 0.38 -11.51 -8.29
CA ALA A 47 1.71 -11.61 -8.88
C ALA A 47 2.78 -10.85 -8.06
N VAL A 48 2.42 -9.71 -7.48
CA VAL A 48 3.32 -8.94 -6.60
C VAL A 48 3.59 -9.69 -5.30
N VAL A 49 2.57 -10.27 -4.68
CA VAL A 49 2.71 -11.07 -3.44
C VAL A 49 3.57 -12.31 -3.70
N GLU A 50 3.34 -13.02 -4.80
CA GLU A 50 4.16 -14.18 -5.18
C GLU A 50 5.63 -13.77 -5.43
N GLY A 51 5.84 -12.65 -6.12
CA GLY A 51 7.19 -12.13 -6.38
C GLY A 51 7.91 -11.74 -5.09
N ILE A 52 7.24 -11.07 -4.15
CA ILE A 52 7.80 -10.73 -2.84
C ILE A 52 8.19 -12.01 -2.08
N ALA A 53 7.30 -13.00 -2.01
CA ALA A 53 7.57 -14.25 -1.32
C ALA A 53 8.74 -15.03 -1.94
N THR A 54 8.90 -14.96 -3.26
CA THR A 54 9.93 -15.70 -4.00
C THR A 54 11.31 -15.03 -3.92
N TYR A 55 11.36 -13.71 -4.11
CA TYR A 55 12.63 -12.99 -4.33
C TYR A 55 13.07 -12.13 -3.14
N LEU A 56 12.16 -11.82 -2.21
CA LEU A 56 12.41 -10.96 -1.05
C LEU A 56 12.01 -11.63 0.28
N PRO A 57 12.29 -12.94 0.51
CA PRO A 57 11.73 -13.69 1.63
C PRO A 57 12.14 -13.17 3.01
N ASP A 58 13.30 -12.50 3.10
CA ASP A 58 13.85 -11.97 4.35
C ASP A 58 13.59 -10.46 4.53
N GLN A 59 12.90 -9.81 3.57
CA GLN A 59 12.64 -8.38 3.61
C GLN A 59 11.25 -8.08 4.16
N ARG A 60 11.14 -7.07 5.02
CA ARG A 60 9.86 -6.52 5.45
C ARG A 60 9.34 -5.56 4.39
N VAL A 61 8.37 -6.01 3.59
CA VAL A 61 7.80 -5.24 2.49
C VAL A 61 6.47 -4.60 2.90
N LEU A 62 6.32 -3.30 2.65
CA LEU A 62 5.05 -2.59 2.69
C LEU A 62 4.46 -2.52 1.28
N LEU A 63 3.30 -3.14 1.08
CA LEU A 63 2.50 -2.96 -0.14
C LEU A 63 1.58 -1.75 0.03
N MET A 64 1.68 -0.77 -0.88
CA MET A 64 0.91 0.47 -0.83
C MET A 64 0.08 0.62 -2.09
N ASN A 65 -1.24 0.64 -1.95
CA ASN A 65 -2.13 1.02 -3.06
C ASN A 65 -2.18 2.55 -3.19
N ALA A 66 -1.73 3.07 -4.32
CA ALA A 66 -1.82 4.49 -4.67
C ALA A 66 -2.96 4.69 -5.66
N ASP A 67 -4.20 4.61 -5.17
CA ASP A 67 -5.40 4.71 -5.99
C ASP A 67 -5.76 6.16 -6.35
N GLY A 68 -6.18 6.37 -7.60
CA GLY A 68 -6.56 7.66 -8.17
C GLY A 68 -8.01 8.11 -7.91
N GLY A 69 -8.72 7.53 -6.93
CA GLY A 69 -10.12 7.85 -6.64
C GLY A 69 -11.12 6.94 -7.35
N SER A 70 -10.80 5.66 -7.46
CA SER A 70 -11.65 4.63 -8.06
C SER A 70 -12.98 4.47 -7.34
N SER A 71 -14.05 4.34 -8.13
CA SER A 71 -15.40 4.04 -7.64
C SER A 71 -15.88 2.64 -8.05
N ASP A 72 -15.03 1.84 -8.68
CA ASP A 72 -15.34 0.53 -9.27
C ASP A 72 -14.83 -0.66 -8.44
N ASN A 73 -14.75 -0.47 -7.11
CA ASN A 73 -14.23 -1.45 -6.16
C ASN A 73 -12.73 -1.79 -6.29
N THR A 74 -11.93 -1.05 -7.07
CA THR A 74 -10.48 -1.26 -7.18
C THR A 74 -9.81 -1.40 -5.81
N CYS A 75 -10.02 -0.46 -4.88
CA CYS A 75 -9.41 -0.52 -3.54
C CYS A 75 -9.85 -1.76 -2.75
N ARG A 76 -11.14 -2.11 -2.81
CA ARG A 76 -11.68 -3.30 -2.14
C ARG A 76 -11.01 -4.57 -2.65
N PHE A 77 -10.82 -4.71 -3.95
CA PHE A 77 -10.17 -5.88 -4.53
C PHE A 77 -8.67 -5.96 -4.21
N VAL A 78 -8.01 -4.82 -3.98
CA VAL A 78 -6.65 -4.83 -3.43
C VAL A 78 -6.63 -5.37 -2.01
N GLU A 79 -7.55 -4.90 -1.15
CA GLU A 79 -7.64 -5.39 0.24
C GLU A 79 -7.94 -6.89 0.31
N GLU A 80 -8.90 -7.38 -0.47
CA GLU A 80 -9.29 -8.80 -0.53
C GLU A 80 -8.15 -9.71 -1.01
N ALA A 81 -7.27 -9.23 -1.90
CA ALA A 81 -6.13 -10.00 -2.39
C ALA A 81 -5.00 -10.14 -1.35
N VAL A 82 -4.89 -9.20 -0.40
CA VAL A 82 -3.83 -9.19 0.63
C VAL A 82 -4.25 -9.88 1.93
N LEU A 83 -5.55 -9.85 2.26
CA LEU A 83 -6.12 -10.37 3.50
C LEU A 83 -7.12 -11.50 3.19
N PRO A 84 -6.69 -12.78 3.16
CA PRO A 84 -7.61 -13.89 2.95
C PRO A 84 -8.60 -14.09 4.11
#